data_AF-A0A8J2MIN3-F1
#
_entry.id   AF-A0A8J2MIN3-F1
#
_cell.length_a   1.000
_cell.length_b   1.000
_cell.length_c   1.000
_cell.angle_alpha   90.00
_cell.angle_beta   90.00
_cell.angle_gamma   90.00
#
_symmetry.space_group_name_H-M   'P 1'
#
loop_
_entity.id
_entity.type
_entity.pdbx_description
1 polymer ?
#
loop_
_entity_poly.entity_id
_entity_poly.type
_entity_poly.pdbx_seq_one_letter_code
_entity_poly.pdbx_strand_id
1 'polypeptide(L)'
;MFSKTLEFDYQIYTADLLADKAIIPSPPHWPREYDSQAHRTLHSRFPTAPPRESNNVIMQYLSRDKVNVRDIISTVSQDRIPRDWKVTVGVAKEREMKKRKARFFGKLVLEMRLFQVATENNIKHVFKFIPHQTMTKTEDDLFKHLLKISEMSSTEDRSAVFMSMDFSSWCTRFRYEGVTPLFEELDRLLGVNNVMAYTQKFPLESSSYFKTGSAYLVRGTMACRAAVPDDSMGQRPGWKG
;
A
#
# COMPACT_ATOMS: atom_id res chain seq x y z
N MET A 1 -26.03 -3.25 14.20
CA MET A 1 -25.30 -2.15 13.53
C MET A 1 -24.40 -1.51 14.57
N PHE A 2 -23.08 -1.45 14.36
CA PHE A 2 -22.15 -0.94 15.38
C PHE A 2 -22.22 0.59 15.50
N SER A 3 -22.20 1.08 16.74
CA SER A 3 -21.92 2.49 17.05
C SER A 3 -20.40 2.71 17.19
N LYS A 4 -19.96 3.98 17.13
CA LYS A 4 -18.57 4.34 17.39
C LYS A 4 -18.15 3.78 18.75
N THR A 5 -17.18 2.86 18.74
CA THR A 5 -16.69 2.15 19.92
C THR A 5 -15.19 2.33 20.11
N LEU A 6 -14.45 2.52 19.02
CA LEU A 6 -13.02 2.80 19.02
C LEU A 6 -12.75 4.23 18.55
N GLU A 7 -11.71 4.84 19.10
CA GLU A 7 -11.24 6.15 18.63
C GLU A 7 -10.22 5.97 17.52
N PHE A 8 -10.35 6.79 16.47
CA PHE A 8 -9.38 6.84 15.39
C PHE A 8 -8.18 7.69 15.81
N ASP A 9 -6.99 7.09 15.77
CA ASP A 9 -5.73 7.78 16.01
C ASP A 9 -5.28 8.52 14.74
N TYR A 10 -5.13 9.84 14.87
CA TYR A 10 -4.68 10.74 13.80
C TYR A 10 -3.20 11.12 13.94
N GLN A 11 -2.51 10.63 14.97
CA GLN A 11 -1.12 11.01 15.21
C GLN A 11 -0.18 10.28 14.26
N ILE A 12 0.84 11.01 13.81
CA ILE A 12 1.98 10.39 13.13
C ILE A 12 3.00 10.04 14.20
N TYR A 13 3.26 8.75 14.39
CA TYR A 13 4.38 8.34 15.22
C TYR A 13 5.70 8.70 14.52
N THR A 14 6.55 9.48 15.19
CA THR A 14 7.86 9.87 14.65
C THR A 14 8.70 8.64 14.30
N ALA A 15 8.58 7.55 15.04
CA ALA A 15 9.22 6.28 14.74
C ALA A 15 8.84 5.71 13.36
N ASP A 16 7.57 5.85 12.95
CA ASP A 16 7.10 5.41 11.63
C ASP A 16 7.65 6.28 10.50
N LEU A 17 7.90 7.57 10.77
CA LEU A 17 8.59 8.48 9.85
C LEU A 17 10.08 8.16 9.73
N LEU A 18 10.73 7.78 10.85
CA LEU A 18 12.16 7.45 10.91
C LEU A 18 12.54 6.16 10.18
N ALA A 19 11.57 5.33 9.78
CA ALA A 19 11.81 4.10 9.01
C ALA A 19 12.28 4.34 7.56
N ASP A 20 12.57 5.60 7.18
CA ASP A 20 13.04 6.11 5.88
C ASP A 20 12.63 5.24 4.68
N LYS A 21 11.33 5.25 4.39
CA LYS A 21 10.77 4.51 3.26
C LYS A 21 10.77 5.38 2.02
N ALA A 22 10.92 4.76 0.85
CA ALA A 22 10.82 5.48 -0.41
C ALA A 22 9.35 5.81 -0.76
N ILE A 23 9.17 6.98 -1.36
CA ILE A 23 7.91 7.51 -1.89
C ILE A 23 8.09 7.98 -3.32
N ILE A 24 6.97 8.29 -3.98
CA ILE A 24 6.98 8.99 -5.27
C ILE A 24 6.74 10.48 -5.05
N PRO A 25 7.38 11.33 -5.86
CA PRO A 25 7.10 12.75 -5.85
C PRO A 25 5.76 13.01 -6.53
N SER A 26 5.24 14.21 -6.36
CA SER A 26 3.98 14.61 -6.98
C SER A 26 4.10 14.57 -8.52
N PRO A 27 3.05 14.22 -9.28
CA PRO A 27 3.11 14.09 -10.74
C PRO A 27 3.75 15.28 -11.49
N PRO A 28 3.59 16.56 -11.08
CA PRO A 28 4.25 17.68 -11.74
C PRO A 28 5.80 17.61 -11.74
N HIS A 29 6.41 16.93 -10.76
CA HIS A 29 7.87 16.83 -10.61
C HIS A 29 8.48 15.67 -11.41
N TRP A 30 7.65 14.76 -11.94
CA TRP A 30 8.09 13.54 -12.61
C TRP A 30 9.01 13.77 -13.81
N PRO A 31 8.84 14.81 -14.65
CA PRO A 31 9.75 15.02 -15.78
C PRO A 31 11.21 15.21 -15.37
N ARG A 32 11.49 15.60 -14.12
CA ARG A 32 12.87 15.71 -13.57
C ARG A 32 13.37 14.46 -12.87
N GLU A 33 12.52 13.45 -12.62
CA GLU A 33 12.94 12.18 -12.03
C GLU A 33 13.67 11.26 -13.02
N TYR A 34 13.44 11.48 -14.33
CA TYR A 34 14.04 10.70 -15.40
C TYR A 34 15.22 11.44 -16.03
N ASP A 35 16.03 10.69 -16.77
CA ASP A 35 17.17 11.26 -17.48
C ASP A 35 16.72 12.37 -18.46
N SER A 36 17.22 13.59 -18.19
CA SER A 36 16.98 14.77 -19.02
C SER A 36 17.42 14.59 -20.47
N GLN A 37 18.46 13.80 -20.73
CA GLN A 37 18.95 13.52 -22.08
C GLN A 37 18.01 12.56 -22.80
N ALA A 38 17.54 11.51 -22.12
CA ALA A 38 16.52 10.61 -22.67
C ALA A 38 15.24 11.37 -23.04
N HIS A 39 14.77 12.27 -22.15
CA HIS A 39 13.62 13.13 -22.44
C HIS A 39 13.86 14.02 -23.67
N ARG A 40 15.05 14.60 -23.80
CA ARG A 40 15.42 15.43 -24.96
C ARG A 40 15.41 14.63 -26.25
N THR A 41 15.93 13.41 -26.26
CA THR A 41 15.95 12.56 -27.46
C THR A 41 14.54 12.22 -27.96
N LEU A 42 13.59 12.02 -27.04
CA LEU A 42 12.22 11.62 -27.38
C LEU A 42 11.31 12.80 -27.75
N HIS A 43 11.45 13.92 -27.04
CA HIS A 43 10.54 15.05 -27.14
C HIS A 43 11.19 16.29 -27.78
N SER A 44 12.45 16.18 -28.23
CA SER A 44 13.25 17.26 -28.82
C SER A 44 13.35 18.52 -27.95
N ARG A 45 13.11 18.40 -26.64
CA ARG A 45 13.11 19.50 -25.67
C ARG A 45 13.54 19.04 -24.28
N PHE A 46 14.11 19.94 -23.50
CA PHE A 46 14.36 19.69 -22.08
C PHE A 46 13.05 19.64 -21.28
N PRO A 47 12.99 18.87 -20.19
CA PRO A 47 11.81 18.80 -19.35
C PRO A 47 11.57 20.13 -18.64
N THR A 48 10.43 20.77 -18.93
CA THR A 48 9.95 21.93 -18.17
C THR A 48 9.13 21.41 -17.00
N ALA A 49 9.74 21.38 -15.81
CA ALA A 49 9.07 20.95 -14.59
C ALA A 49 9.63 21.71 -13.38
N PRO A 50 8.87 21.81 -12.26
CA PRO A 50 9.35 22.31 -10.98
C PRO A 50 10.60 21.55 -10.47
N PRO A 51 11.36 22.12 -9.51
CA PRO A 51 12.59 21.51 -8.98
C PRO A 51 12.33 20.11 -8.41
N ARG A 52 13.37 19.26 -8.40
CA ARG A 52 13.23 17.86 -7.99
C ARG A 52 12.78 17.75 -6.53
N GLU A 53 11.73 16.97 -6.29
CA GLU A 53 11.30 16.58 -4.94
C GLU A 53 12.12 15.38 -4.45
N SER A 54 12.29 15.28 -3.13
CA SER A 54 12.93 14.09 -2.55
C SER A 54 12.02 12.87 -2.63
N ASN A 55 12.62 11.71 -2.88
CA ASN A 55 11.94 10.40 -2.89
C ASN A 55 11.90 9.74 -1.50
N ASN A 56 12.35 10.45 -0.46
CA ASN A 56 12.42 9.93 0.92
C ASN A 56 11.32 10.58 1.77
N VAL A 57 10.63 9.77 2.59
CA VAL A 57 9.55 10.24 3.47
C VAL A 57 10.01 11.35 4.41
N ILE A 58 11.16 11.17 5.06
CA ILE A 58 11.66 12.13 6.04
C ILE A 58 11.92 13.47 5.36
N MET A 59 12.63 13.46 4.24
CA MET A 59 12.99 14.69 3.53
C MET A 59 11.76 15.43 3.00
N GLN A 60 10.78 14.70 2.44
CA GLN A 60 9.57 15.33 1.93
C GLN A 60 8.63 15.81 3.06
N TYR A 61 8.65 15.13 4.20
CA TYR A 61 7.94 15.57 5.40
C TYR A 61 8.58 16.85 5.98
N LEU A 62 9.90 16.89 6.10
CA LEU A 62 10.65 18.06 6.62
C LEU A 62 10.61 19.26 5.67
N SER A 63 10.52 19.05 4.35
CA SER A 63 10.47 20.14 3.37
C SER A 63 9.10 20.83 3.28
N ARG A 64 8.07 20.29 3.94
CA ARG A 64 6.69 20.80 3.87
C ARG A 64 6.32 21.46 5.19
N ASP A 65 5.83 22.70 5.13
CA ASP A 65 5.52 23.49 6.33
C ASP A 65 4.36 22.92 7.17
N LYS A 66 3.40 22.23 6.54
CA LYS A 66 2.22 21.66 7.23
C LYS A 66 1.79 20.34 6.58
N VAL A 67 2.08 19.23 7.24
CA VAL A 67 1.53 17.91 6.89
C VAL A 67 0.73 17.39 8.07
N ASN A 68 -0.60 17.38 7.92
CA ASN A 68 -1.53 16.93 8.96
C ASN A 68 -2.37 15.75 8.46
N VAL A 69 -2.29 14.62 9.15
CA VAL A 69 -3.07 13.41 8.82
C VAL A 69 -4.55 13.64 8.98
N ARG A 70 -4.99 14.47 9.93
CA ARG A 70 -6.41 14.80 10.11
C ARG A 70 -6.99 15.40 8.84
N ASP A 71 -6.25 16.30 8.20
CA ASP A 71 -6.68 16.97 6.98
C ASP A 71 -6.73 15.97 5.80
N ILE A 72 -5.74 15.09 5.70
CA ILE A 72 -5.71 14.01 4.71
C ILE A 72 -6.93 13.07 4.90
N ILE A 73 -7.18 12.60 6.12
CA ILE A 73 -8.31 11.71 6.43
C ILE A 73 -9.63 12.41 6.19
N SER A 74 -9.77 13.70 6.52
CA SER A 74 -10.98 14.47 6.23
C SER A 74 -11.23 14.61 4.72
N THR A 75 -10.17 14.78 3.94
CA THR A 75 -10.22 14.88 2.47
C THR A 75 -10.67 13.55 1.85
N VAL A 76 -10.14 12.44 2.36
CA VAL A 76 -10.54 11.08 1.93
C VAL A 76 -11.97 10.77 2.34
N SER A 77 -12.36 11.10 3.58
CA SER A 77 -13.71 10.87 4.10
C SER A 77 -14.79 11.61 3.31
N GLN A 78 -14.45 12.79 2.79
CA GLN A 78 -15.33 13.60 1.95
C GLN A 78 -15.26 13.24 0.46
N ASP A 79 -14.45 12.24 0.08
CA ASP A 79 -14.22 11.83 -1.30
C ASP A 79 -13.66 12.94 -2.22
N ARG A 80 -12.95 13.92 -1.64
CA ARG A 80 -12.41 15.10 -2.34
C ARG A 80 -10.93 14.97 -2.66
N ILE A 81 -10.52 13.80 -3.11
CA ILE A 81 -9.09 13.45 -3.25
C ILE A 81 -8.51 14.08 -4.52
N PRO A 82 -7.45 14.89 -4.42
CA PRO A 82 -6.77 15.49 -5.56
C PRO A 82 -6.27 14.45 -6.57
N ARG A 83 -6.31 14.78 -7.86
CA ARG A 83 -5.78 13.88 -8.92
C ARG A 83 -4.31 13.53 -8.72
N ASP A 84 -3.54 14.47 -8.19
CA ASP A 84 -2.11 14.30 -7.91
C ASP A 84 -1.84 13.22 -6.86
N TRP A 85 -2.82 12.95 -5.99
CA TRP A 85 -2.73 11.90 -4.98
C TRP A 85 -3.05 10.51 -5.55
N LYS A 86 -3.77 10.44 -6.67
CA LYS A 86 -4.29 9.21 -7.28
C LYS A 86 -3.27 8.54 -8.19
N VAL A 87 -2.08 8.30 -7.69
CA VAL A 87 -0.97 7.76 -8.47
C VAL A 87 -0.17 6.73 -7.68
N THR A 88 0.20 5.64 -8.34
CA THR A 88 1.04 4.57 -7.77
C THR A 88 2.15 4.18 -8.75
N VAL A 89 3.37 3.99 -8.26
CA VAL A 89 4.49 3.47 -9.07
C VAL A 89 4.94 2.11 -8.55
N GLY A 90 4.84 1.09 -9.39
CA GLY A 90 5.36 -0.25 -9.13
C GLY A 90 6.89 -0.31 -9.31
N VAL A 91 7.58 -0.79 -8.27
CA VAL A 91 9.02 -1.08 -8.30
C VAL A 91 9.23 -2.57 -8.02
N ALA A 92 10.03 -3.23 -8.85
CA ALA A 92 10.30 -4.66 -8.70
C ALA A 92 10.99 -4.94 -7.35
N LYS A 93 10.55 -5.98 -6.66
CA LYS A 93 11.14 -6.42 -5.40
C LYS A 93 12.54 -7.00 -5.63
N GLU A 94 13.52 -6.46 -4.93
CA GLU A 94 14.89 -6.96 -4.96
C GLU A 94 14.99 -8.35 -4.32
N ARG A 95 15.94 -9.16 -4.80
CA ARG A 95 16.27 -10.51 -4.30
C ARG A 95 15.11 -11.53 -4.34
N GLU A 96 14.15 -11.36 -5.24
CA GLU A 96 13.11 -12.36 -5.42
C GLU A 96 13.61 -13.52 -6.29
N MET A 97 13.57 -14.76 -5.77
CA MET A 97 13.99 -15.97 -6.50
C MET A 97 13.02 -16.38 -7.63
N LYS A 98 11.90 -15.68 -7.81
CA LYS A 98 10.91 -15.97 -8.87
C LYS A 98 11.41 -15.46 -10.22
N LYS A 99 12.12 -16.32 -10.95
CA LYS A 99 12.75 -16.00 -12.25
C LYS A 99 11.82 -15.43 -13.33
N ARG A 100 10.51 -15.75 -13.31
CA ARG A 100 9.56 -15.39 -14.40
C ARG A 100 8.46 -14.39 -14.02
N LYS A 101 8.19 -14.21 -12.72
CA LYS A 101 7.10 -13.35 -12.23
C LYS A 101 7.59 -12.58 -11.01
N ALA A 102 8.11 -11.37 -11.26
CA ALA A 102 8.53 -10.47 -10.20
C ALA A 102 7.30 -9.91 -9.46
N ARG A 103 7.40 -9.82 -8.13
CA ARG A 103 6.47 -9.04 -7.31
C ARG A 103 6.89 -7.59 -7.37
N PHE A 104 5.90 -6.71 -7.48
CA PHE A 104 6.10 -5.28 -7.42
C PHE A 104 5.64 -4.75 -6.07
N PHE A 105 6.40 -3.81 -5.53
CA PHE A 105 5.97 -2.95 -4.43
C PHE A 105 5.40 -1.66 -5.01
N GLY A 106 4.24 -1.24 -4.52
CA GLY A 106 3.64 0.04 -4.87
C GLY A 106 4.28 1.15 -4.04
N LYS A 107 4.86 2.15 -4.69
CA LYS A 107 5.23 3.43 -4.07
C LYS A 107 4.09 4.42 -4.26
N LEU A 108 3.71 5.07 -3.17
CA LEU A 108 2.66 6.08 -3.10
C LEU A 108 3.27 7.46 -2.86
N VAL A 109 2.50 8.50 -3.18
CA VAL A 109 2.77 9.88 -2.79
C VAL A 109 2.64 10.02 -1.26
N LEU A 110 3.29 11.04 -0.69
CA LEU A 110 3.39 11.22 0.76
C LEU A 110 2.03 11.14 1.47
N GLU A 111 1.01 11.80 0.92
CA GLU A 111 -0.31 11.91 1.54
C GLU A 111 -1.02 10.57 1.57
N MET A 112 -1.03 9.83 0.46
CA MET A 112 -1.63 8.50 0.40
C MET A 112 -0.84 7.48 1.21
N ARG A 113 0.48 7.66 1.33
CA ARG A 113 1.31 6.85 2.22
C ARG A 113 0.96 7.09 3.69
N LEU A 114 0.82 8.35 4.10
CA LEU A 114 0.43 8.69 5.47
C LEU A 114 -0.98 8.20 5.78
N PHE A 115 -1.90 8.27 4.81
CA PHE A 115 -3.20 7.63 4.90
C PHE A 115 -3.08 6.11 5.14
N GLN A 116 -2.27 5.40 4.35
CA GLN A 116 -2.06 3.95 4.53
C GLN A 116 -1.47 3.62 5.91
N VAL A 117 -0.46 4.36 6.36
CA VAL A 117 0.16 4.15 7.67
C VAL A 117 -0.86 4.41 8.79
N ALA A 118 -1.65 5.47 8.67
CA ALA A 118 -2.68 5.79 9.66
C ALA A 118 -3.76 4.69 9.71
N THR A 119 -4.24 4.19 8.56
CA THR A 119 -5.24 3.11 8.54
C THR A 119 -4.68 1.80 9.09
N GLU A 120 -3.45 1.43 8.74
CA GLU A 120 -2.77 0.24 9.27
C GLU A 120 -2.61 0.31 10.80
N ASN A 121 -2.18 1.46 11.33
CA ASN A 121 -2.04 1.67 12.77
C ASN A 121 -3.38 1.54 13.50
N ASN A 122 -4.45 2.09 12.93
CA ASN A 122 -5.79 1.98 13.52
C ASN A 122 -6.33 0.53 13.50
N ILE A 123 -6.06 -0.22 12.43
CA ILE A 123 -6.48 -1.63 12.32
C ILE A 123 -5.78 -2.51 13.36
N LYS A 124 -4.55 -2.18 13.80
CA LYS A 124 -3.85 -2.93 14.86
C LYS A 124 -4.66 -3.00 16.16
N HIS A 125 -5.49 -2.00 16.47
CA HIS A 125 -6.38 -2.05 17.63
C HIS A 125 -7.46 -3.13 17.49
N VAL A 126 -7.94 -3.38 16.28
CA VAL A 126 -8.92 -4.43 15.97
C VAL A 126 -8.28 -5.81 16.03
N PHE A 127 -7.01 -5.95 15.62
CA PHE A 127 -6.30 -7.23 15.66
C PHE A 127 -6.12 -7.80 17.07
N LYS A 128 -6.25 -6.99 18.13
CA LYS A 128 -6.26 -7.49 19.52
C LYS A 128 -7.40 -8.49 19.77
N PHE A 129 -8.50 -8.39 19.02
CA PHE A 129 -9.64 -9.31 19.13
C PHE A 129 -9.49 -10.58 18.27
N ILE A 130 -8.43 -10.66 17.45
CA ILE A 130 -8.16 -11.81 16.58
C ILE A 130 -6.93 -12.55 17.12
N PRO A 131 -7.09 -13.53 18.02
CA PRO A 131 -5.98 -14.09 18.79
C PRO A 131 -4.95 -14.84 17.94
N HIS A 132 -5.37 -15.34 16.78
CA HIS A 132 -4.54 -16.09 15.83
C HIS A 132 -3.67 -15.21 14.94
N GLN A 133 -3.91 -13.90 14.89
CA GLN A 133 -3.07 -13.00 14.11
C GLN A 133 -1.74 -12.75 14.83
N THR A 134 -0.62 -12.94 14.14
CA THR A 134 0.73 -12.87 14.71
C THR A 134 1.40 -11.52 14.51
N MET A 135 0.89 -10.68 13.59
CA MET A 135 1.52 -9.40 13.22
C MET A 135 1.68 -8.38 14.36
N THR A 136 0.88 -8.49 15.42
CA THR A 136 0.94 -7.61 16.60
C THR A 136 1.58 -8.28 17.82
N LYS A 137 2.01 -9.54 17.69
CA LYS A 137 2.65 -10.29 18.77
C LYS A 137 4.13 -9.94 18.87
N THR A 138 4.65 -9.94 20.09
CA THR A 138 6.09 -9.93 20.33
C THR A 138 6.70 -11.29 19.99
N GLU A 139 8.03 -11.36 19.93
CA GLU A 139 8.75 -12.61 19.68
C GLU A 139 8.42 -13.67 20.74
N ASP A 140 8.39 -13.29 22.02
CA ASP A 140 8.04 -14.18 23.13
C ASP A 140 6.61 -14.72 23.01
N ASP A 141 5.65 -13.87 22.66
CA ASP A 141 4.25 -14.27 22.49
C ASP A 141 4.07 -15.19 21.29
N LEU A 142 4.84 -14.97 20.22
CA LEU A 142 4.87 -15.85 19.06
C LEU A 142 5.47 -17.21 19.42
N PHE A 143 6.57 -17.23 20.17
CA PHE A 143 7.22 -18.47 20.61
C PHE A 143 6.29 -19.29 21.51
N LYS A 144 5.65 -18.66 22.49
CA LYS A 144 4.61 -19.30 23.34
C LYS A 144 3.46 -19.86 22.50
N HIS A 145 3.02 -19.13 21.48
CA HIS A 145 1.96 -19.59 20.59
C HIS A 145 2.38 -20.81 19.76
N LEU A 146 3.62 -20.83 19.26
CA LEU A 146 4.18 -21.99 18.53
C LEU A 146 4.33 -23.21 19.43
N LEU A 147 4.82 -23.04 20.66
CA LEU A 147 4.91 -24.13 21.65
C LEU A 147 3.54 -24.73 21.95
N LYS A 148 2.52 -23.89 22.17
CA LYS A 148 1.15 -24.33 22.40
C LYS A 148 0.60 -25.17 21.23
N ILE A 149 0.92 -24.80 20.00
CA ILE A 149 0.53 -25.57 18.80
C ILE A 149 1.29 -26.91 18.75
N SER A 150 2.58 -26.91 19.10
CA SER A 150 3.40 -28.12 19.12
C SER A 150 2.94 -29.12 20.18
N GLU A 151 2.60 -28.67 21.39
CA GLU A 151 2.09 -29.52 22.48
C GLU A 151 0.79 -30.23 22.10
N MET A 152 -0.11 -29.56 21.37
CA MET A 152 -1.34 -30.16 20.85
C MET A 152 -1.10 -31.33 19.90
N SER A 153 0.07 -31.38 19.26
CA SER A 153 0.45 -32.47 18.35
C SER A 153 1.10 -33.67 19.06
N SER A 154 1.51 -33.52 20.32
CA SER A 154 2.27 -34.53 21.08
C SER A 154 1.44 -35.31 22.09
N THR A 155 0.13 -35.05 22.21
CA THR A 155 -0.72 -35.75 23.19
C THR A 155 -1.16 -37.11 22.62
N GLU A 156 -0.79 -38.21 23.28
CA GLU A 156 -1.00 -39.59 22.81
C GLU A 156 -2.47 -39.93 22.47
N ASP A 157 -3.43 -39.25 23.12
CA ASP A 157 -4.87 -39.49 22.93
C ASP A 157 -5.54 -38.62 21.85
N ARG A 158 -4.79 -37.76 21.14
CA ARG A 158 -5.38 -36.85 20.13
C ARG A 158 -4.53 -36.77 18.86
N SER A 159 -5.11 -37.18 17.73
CA SER A 159 -4.52 -36.93 16.42
C SER A 159 -4.74 -35.48 15.99
N ALA A 160 -3.67 -34.69 15.96
CA ALA A 160 -3.70 -33.34 15.40
C ALA A 160 -3.37 -33.36 13.90
N VAL A 161 -4.16 -32.67 13.08
CA VAL A 161 -3.90 -32.48 11.64
C VAL A 161 -3.43 -31.05 11.39
N PHE A 162 -2.22 -30.90 10.88
CA PHE A 162 -1.69 -29.60 10.48
C PHE A 162 -1.98 -29.33 9.00
N MET A 163 -2.70 -28.25 8.72
CA MET A 163 -2.96 -27.80 7.35
C MET A 163 -2.20 -26.50 7.08
N SER A 164 -1.28 -26.54 6.13
CA SER A 164 -0.62 -25.35 5.59
C SER A 164 -1.33 -24.93 4.31
N MET A 165 -1.87 -23.70 4.30
CA MET A 165 -2.55 -23.13 3.12
C MET A 165 -1.72 -21.97 2.57
N ASP A 166 -1.22 -22.10 1.34
CA ASP A 166 -0.62 -20.98 0.59
C ASP A 166 -1.56 -20.54 -0.53
N PHE A 167 -2.03 -19.29 -0.45
CA PHE A 167 -2.94 -18.74 -1.44
C PHE A 167 -2.19 -18.05 -2.58
N SER A 168 -2.46 -18.49 -3.81
CA SER A 168 -1.89 -17.85 -5.00
C SER A 168 -2.37 -16.40 -5.14
N SER A 169 -1.42 -15.46 -5.19
CA SER A 169 -1.69 -14.03 -5.39
C SER A 169 -2.74 -13.44 -4.44
N TRP A 170 -2.73 -13.87 -3.17
CA TRP A 170 -3.69 -13.44 -2.13
C TRP A 170 -4.07 -11.95 -2.18
N CYS A 171 -3.08 -11.07 -2.12
CA CYS A 171 -3.29 -9.62 -2.11
C CYS A 171 -3.98 -9.09 -3.39
N THR A 172 -3.74 -9.70 -4.55
CA THR A 172 -4.30 -9.23 -5.82
C THR A 172 -5.66 -9.84 -6.12
N ARG A 173 -6.13 -10.82 -5.35
CA ARG A 173 -7.45 -11.45 -5.51
C ARG A 173 -8.55 -10.78 -4.72
N PHE A 174 -8.23 -9.94 -3.74
CA PHE A 174 -9.24 -9.12 -3.09
C PHE A 174 -9.92 -8.19 -4.10
N ARG A 175 -11.22 -8.02 -3.92
CA ARG A 175 -12.08 -7.23 -4.79
C ARG A 175 -12.88 -6.26 -3.93
N TYR A 176 -13.22 -5.12 -4.52
CA TYR A 176 -14.01 -4.08 -3.88
C TYR A 176 -15.32 -4.67 -3.32
N GLU A 177 -16.03 -5.45 -4.13
CA GLU A 177 -17.32 -6.02 -3.78
C GLU A 177 -17.26 -6.97 -2.58
N GLY A 178 -16.15 -7.69 -2.39
CA GLY A 178 -16.01 -8.66 -1.31
C GLY A 178 -15.49 -8.08 0.01
N VAL A 179 -14.67 -7.01 -0.05
CA VAL A 179 -13.99 -6.47 1.14
C VAL A 179 -14.66 -5.20 1.66
N THR A 180 -15.28 -4.40 0.78
CA THR A 180 -15.88 -3.12 1.16
C THR A 180 -16.93 -3.23 2.26
N PRO A 181 -17.86 -4.20 2.27
CA PRO A 181 -18.84 -4.30 3.36
C PRO A 181 -18.20 -4.49 4.74
N LEU A 182 -17.09 -5.24 4.82
CA LEU A 182 -16.32 -5.39 6.06
C LEU A 182 -15.65 -4.08 6.46
N PHE A 183 -15.06 -3.36 5.50
CA PHE A 183 -14.39 -2.08 5.76
C PHE A 183 -15.37 -0.97 6.15
N GLU A 184 -16.61 -0.98 5.65
CA GLU A 184 -17.66 -0.07 6.08
C GLU A 184 -18.13 -0.32 7.53
N GLU A 185 -18.11 -1.57 7.99
CA GLU A 185 -18.33 -1.88 9.41
C GLU A 185 -17.15 -1.42 10.28
N LEU A 186 -15.91 -1.57 9.79
CA LEU A 186 -14.72 -1.04 10.48
C LEU A 186 -14.73 0.49 10.57
N ASP A 187 -15.15 1.17 9.51
CA ASP A 187 -15.33 2.62 9.49
C ASP A 187 -16.34 3.06 10.56
N ARG A 188 -17.49 2.37 10.66
CA ARG A 188 -18.49 2.60 11.71
C ARG A 188 -17.96 2.37 13.12
N LEU A 189 -17.17 1.31 13.31
CA LEU A 189 -16.56 1.00 14.61
C LEU A 189 -15.61 2.11 15.08
N LEU A 190 -14.83 2.68 14.15
CA LEU A 190 -13.86 3.75 14.39
C LEU A 190 -14.48 5.16 14.37
N GLY A 191 -15.77 5.27 13.99
CA GLY A 191 -16.49 6.53 13.87
C GLY A 191 -15.97 7.42 12.74
N VAL A 192 -15.42 6.82 11.69
CA VAL A 192 -15.01 7.50 10.45
C VAL A 192 -15.93 7.10 9.31
N ASN A 193 -15.96 7.88 8.24
CA ASN A 193 -16.81 7.59 7.09
C ASN A 193 -15.96 7.40 5.83
N ASN A 194 -16.08 6.22 5.20
CA ASN A 194 -15.44 5.88 3.92
C ASN A 194 -13.91 6.06 3.95
N VAL A 195 -13.25 5.73 5.06
CA VAL A 195 -11.79 5.84 5.21
C VAL A 195 -11.16 4.48 4.91
N MET A 196 -11.51 3.45 5.67
CA MET A 196 -11.05 2.08 5.44
C MET A 196 -11.56 1.57 4.11
N ALA A 197 -12.84 1.81 3.79
CA ALA A 197 -13.45 1.40 2.53
C ALA A 197 -12.73 2.00 1.30
N TYR A 198 -12.17 3.21 1.44
CA TYR A 198 -11.44 3.87 0.36
C TYR A 198 -10.19 3.10 -0.07
N THR A 199 -9.60 2.27 0.80
CA THR A 199 -8.42 1.46 0.48
C THR A 199 -8.63 0.58 -0.76
N GLN A 200 -9.85 0.07 -0.98
CA GLN A 200 -10.19 -0.72 -2.17
C GLN A 200 -10.63 0.13 -3.37
N LYS A 201 -11.09 1.37 -3.13
CA LYS A 201 -11.42 2.34 -4.19
C LYS A 201 -10.16 2.95 -4.80
N PHE A 202 -9.14 3.22 -3.99
CA PHE A 202 -7.93 3.89 -4.43
C PHE A 202 -7.26 3.22 -5.65
N PRO A 203 -7.00 1.90 -5.69
CA PRO A 203 -6.40 1.26 -6.86
C PRO A 203 -7.26 1.32 -8.13
N LEU A 204 -8.59 1.47 -7.99
CA LEU A 204 -9.52 1.59 -9.13
C LEU A 204 -9.49 2.99 -9.75
N GLU A 205 -9.26 4.01 -8.94
CA GLU A 205 -9.21 5.41 -9.38
C GLU A 205 -7.79 5.88 -9.72
N SER A 206 -6.77 5.22 -9.15
CA SER A 206 -5.39 5.62 -9.30
C SER A 206 -4.79 5.19 -10.65
N SER A 207 -3.93 6.04 -11.21
CA SER A 207 -3.10 5.65 -12.35
C SER A 207 -1.85 4.92 -11.86
N SER A 208 -1.68 3.69 -12.34
CA SER A 208 -0.54 2.85 -12.01
C SER A 208 0.53 2.93 -13.10
N TYR A 209 1.78 3.12 -12.68
CA TYR A 209 2.93 3.16 -13.58
C TYR A 209 4.00 2.18 -13.11
N PHE A 210 4.85 1.72 -14.02
CA PHE A 210 5.99 0.87 -13.68
C PHE A 210 7.28 1.59 -14.01
N LYS A 211 8.24 1.55 -13.07
CA LYS A 211 9.58 2.10 -13.28
C LYS A 211 10.46 1.02 -13.90
N THR A 212 10.79 1.17 -15.17
CA THR A 212 11.72 0.28 -15.89
C THR A 212 13.06 1.01 -16.04
N GLY A 213 13.94 0.88 -15.04
CA GLY A 213 15.23 1.56 -15.02
C GLY A 213 15.15 3.08 -14.83
N SER A 214 16.21 3.80 -15.21
CA SER A 214 16.35 5.26 -15.01
C SER A 214 15.61 6.11 -16.05
N ALA A 215 15.00 5.49 -17.06
CA ALA A 215 14.66 6.20 -18.29
C ALA A 215 13.16 6.35 -18.59
N TYR A 216 12.26 5.50 -18.06
CA TYR A 216 10.87 5.50 -18.51
C TYR A 216 9.82 5.14 -17.45
N LEU A 217 8.66 5.81 -17.55
CA LEU A 217 7.39 5.34 -17.01
C LEU A 217 6.55 4.76 -18.13
N VAL A 218 6.20 3.49 -18.01
CA VAL A 218 5.15 2.91 -18.84
C VAL A 218 3.85 3.05 -18.08
N ARG A 219 2.86 3.73 -18.68
CA ARG A 219 1.51 3.78 -18.13
C ARG A 219 0.96 2.37 -18.12
N GLY A 220 0.77 1.82 -16.93
CA GLY A 220 0.17 0.51 -16.72
C GLY A 220 -1.34 0.60 -16.86
N THR A 221 -1.85 0.96 -18.03
CA THR A 221 -3.09 0.32 -18.48
C THR A 221 -2.69 -1.10 -18.90
N MET A 222 -3.44 -2.15 -18.55
CA MET A 222 -3.31 -3.49 -19.17
C MET A 222 -3.75 -3.46 -20.65
N ALA A 223 -3.19 -2.50 -21.39
CA ALA A 223 -3.34 -2.20 -22.80
C ALA A 223 -2.34 -1.09 -23.16
N CYS A 224 -1.05 -1.38 -23.12
CA CYS A 224 -0.07 -0.59 -23.86
C CYS A 224 0.69 -1.53 -24.80
N ARG A 225 0.28 -1.48 -26.07
CA ARG A 225 0.95 -2.06 -27.24
C ARG A 225 2.41 -1.60 -27.29
N ALA A 226 3.31 -2.46 -26.81
CA ALA A 226 4.68 -2.56 -27.28
C ALA A 226 5.19 -3.98 -26.96
N ALA A 227 5.02 -4.86 -27.93
CA ALA A 227 5.75 -6.12 -28.16
C ALA A 227 6.20 -6.95 -26.93
N VAL A 228 5.26 -7.65 -26.28
CA VAL A 228 5.48 -8.98 -25.69
C VAL A 228 4.18 -9.78 -25.89
N PRO A 229 4.20 -11.03 -26.39
CA PRO A 229 2.99 -11.77 -26.72
C PRO A 229 2.31 -12.37 -25.49
N ASP A 230 0.99 -12.35 -25.58
CA ASP A 230 -0.06 -13.15 -24.93
C ASP A 230 -0.39 -13.08 -23.42
N ASP A 231 -1.72 -12.99 -23.24
CA ASP A 231 -2.55 -13.40 -22.11
C ASP A 231 -2.42 -12.68 -20.77
N SER A 232 -3.04 -11.50 -20.69
CA SER A 232 -3.98 -11.16 -19.60
C SER A 232 -4.63 -9.80 -19.82
N MET A 233 -5.75 -9.79 -20.56
CA MET A 233 -6.66 -8.64 -20.52
C MET A 233 -7.43 -8.64 -19.19
N GLY A 234 -7.30 -7.55 -18.41
CA GLY A 234 -8.34 -7.14 -17.45
C GLY A 234 -8.17 -7.46 -15.96
N GLN A 235 -6.98 -7.32 -15.36
CA GLN A 235 -6.87 -7.34 -13.88
C GLN A 235 -7.08 -5.96 -13.26
N ARG A 236 -8.07 -5.87 -12.37
CA ARG A 236 -8.27 -4.75 -11.42
C ARG A 236 -7.32 -4.96 -10.21
N PRO A 237 -6.50 -3.96 -9.83
CA PRO A 237 -5.35 -4.22 -8.96
C PRO A 237 -5.67 -4.22 -7.47
N GLY A 238 -4.98 -5.09 -6.74
CA GLY A 238 -4.69 -4.98 -5.31
C GLY A 238 -3.18 -5.02 -5.11
N TRP A 239 -2.61 -4.12 -4.30
CA TRP A 239 -1.16 -4.00 -4.11
C TRP A 239 -0.69 -4.75 -2.86
N LYS A 240 0.58 -5.19 -2.86
CA LYS A 240 1.23 -5.65 -1.63
C LYS A 240 1.64 -4.43 -0.80
N GLY A 241 1.04 -4.29 0.38
CA GLY A 241 1.51 -3.40 1.45
C GLY A 241 2.85 -3.84 2.01
#